data_AF-A0A5C6BZ10-F1
#
_entry.id   AF-A0A5C6BZ10-F1
#
_cell.length_a   1.000
_cell.length_b   1.000
_cell.length_c   1.000
_cell.angle_alpha   90.00
_cell.angle_beta   90.00
_cell.angle_gamma   90.00
#
_symmetry.space_group_name_H-M   'P 1'
#
loop_
_entity.id
_entity.type
_entity.pdbx_description
1 polymer ?
#
loop_
_entity_poly.entity_id
_entity_poly.type
_entity_poly.pdbx_seq_one_letter_code
_entity_poly.pdbx_strand_id
1 'polypeptide(L)'
;MVTISNRAVLILSLLVSMTVWAQERDKPIPATDSADQLIAETIWSLVDLETMEPQNPQAAFENAVRAYPESAEVAYWRGRLGAYTADRDRITRQISETLKKLAESQADDSEIADPDLKRKMRSVRSYAKVIGERIQQRANDDSNADIVRSPEECFLNAVSLDPSLIAAWARLAASTDLEIAVAAIDAWAEQEPDNALPFYAKAIVLMRTGNQSDPLDLAVIEALEEGNKRSDCRVPEEPWPVDFRLSFPQSLPEDAAELAGKPISPYMWRSMIENLFSQLLAIDGGTTVSESSLRGLGSVILQHSHQLSPQEDVRYLRAFVGVGLHLIDSNRLIFGGTAAAVERVLHRLENIAVVQGDFQHADELSNIEKHVRSVQRQVFDEYRAAEMGEDPGRNDREATKIMAANRKELTVPSIQFARSAEPIMVISDADEAGENGWVLMNLCLSDDRDVMVRPSHHQPPDPIPDADALSDLGYHTLDQAINRVRKSNLQNRDRKGIFLVVDQPYLETDIAGECFTKGYVGRRDSCIVAFTERESLESFRDIHYTNVRVAQILSPDGDLDNEQIDMVSPKADLLVVPLASLLAPDGGVLSTVKLSERRFVVMGAAQEKLMHAATRVPSIVGVVVSKLSTR
;
A
#
# COMPACT_ATOMS: atom_id res chain seq x y z
N MET A 1 -72.77 8.99 23.25
CA MET A 1 -72.08 7.68 23.26
C MET A 1 -70.97 7.73 22.23
N VAL A 2 -69.74 8.03 22.64
CA VAL A 2 -68.55 7.85 21.80
C VAL A 2 -67.80 6.67 22.37
N THR A 3 -67.75 5.63 21.56
CA THR A 3 -67.01 4.38 21.68
C THR A 3 -65.52 4.67 21.78
N ILE A 4 -64.97 4.68 22.99
CA ILE A 4 -63.53 4.45 23.18
C ILE A 4 -63.32 2.95 22.96
N SER A 5 -62.85 2.62 21.77
CA SER A 5 -62.55 1.27 21.34
C SER A 5 -61.56 0.61 22.30
N ASN A 6 -61.84 -0.62 22.72
CA ASN A 6 -60.93 -1.47 23.51
C ASN A 6 -59.53 -1.62 22.86
N ARG A 7 -59.36 -1.27 21.58
CA ARG A 7 -58.05 -1.18 20.90
C ARG A 7 -57.20 0.00 21.36
N ALA A 8 -57.78 1.14 21.72
CA ALA A 8 -57.03 2.32 22.17
C ALA A 8 -56.42 2.12 23.57
N VAL A 9 -57.14 1.41 24.45
CA VAL A 9 -56.64 1.01 25.78
C VAL A 9 -55.53 -0.03 25.64
N LEU A 10 -55.68 -1.01 24.73
CA LEU A 10 -54.65 -2.03 24.47
C LEU A 10 -53.35 -1.44 23.88
N ILE A 11 -53.46 -0.46 22.98
CA ILE A 11 -52.31 0.25 22.39
C ILE A 11 -51.63 1.14 23.42
N LEU A 12 -52.38 1.84 24.29
CA LEU A 12 -51.78 2.60 25.39
C LEU A 12 -51.11 1.70 26.42
N SER A 13 -51.69 0.54 26.77
CA SER A 13 -51.04 -0.40 27.68
C SER A 13 -49.80 -1.05 27.07
N LEU A 14 -49.78 -1.35 25.76
CA LEU A 14 -48.58 -1.82 25.05
C LEU A 14 -47.49 -0.74 24.95
N LEU A 15 -47.84 0.52 24.71
CA LEU A 15 -46.91 1.65 24.72
C LEU A 15 -46.34 1.94 26.11
N VAL A 16 -47.13 1.82 27.17
CA VAL A 16 -46.66 1.95 28.56
C VAL A 16 -45.83 0.73 28.98
N SER A 17 -46.13 -0.47 28.48
CA SER A 17 -45.32 -1.67 28.77
C SER A 17 -43.99 -1.65 28.02
N MET A 18 -43.95 -1.12 26.80
CA MET A 18 -42.72 -0.97 26.02
C MET A 18 -41.84 0.19 26.51
N THR A 19 -42.41 1.28 27.04
CA THR A 19 -41.61 2.33 27.69
C THR A 19 -41.10 1.91 29.07
N VAL A 20 -41.86 1.11 29.83
CA VAL A 20 -41.38 0.53 31.09
C VAL A 20 -40.30 -0.54 30.87
N TRP A 21 -40.41 -1.36 29.82
CA TRP A 21 -39.35 -2.34 29.47
C TRP A 21 -38.10 -1.69 28.87
N ALA A 22 -38.24 -0.57 28.13
CA ALA A 22 -37.10 0.24 27.71
C ALA A 22 -36.45 0.97 28.91
N GLN A 23 -37.24 1.50 29.85
CA GLN A 23 -36.73 2.13 31.08
C GLN A 23 -36.15 1.14 32.10
N GLU A 24 -36.54 -0.14 32.11
CA GLU A 24 -35.93 -1.16 32.96
C GLU A 24 -34.63 -1.72 32.39
N ARG A 25 -34.45 -1.74 31.06
CA ARG A 25 -33.18 -2.13 30.43
C ARG A 25 -32.06 -1.12 30.67
N ASP A 26 -32.36 0.17 30.84
CA ASP A 26 -31.38 1.24 31.04
C ASP A 26 -31.08 1.59 32.52
N LYS A 27 -31.58 0.81 33.50
CA LYS A 27 -31.28 1.08 34.91
C LYS A 27 -29.84 0.68 35.26
N PRO A 28 -29.07 1.56 35.94
CA PRO A 28 -27.75 1.21 36.43
C PRO A 28 -27.83 0.00 37.36
N ILE A 29 -26.94 -0.97 37.16
CA ILE A 29 -26.80 -2.13 38.05
C ILE A 29 -25.67 -1.80 39.03
N PRO A 30 -25.78 -2.13 40.34
CA PRO A 30 -24.69 -1.94 41.27
C PRO A 30 -23.44 -2.71 40.80
N ALA A 31 -22.32 -2.00 40.67
CA ALA A 31 -21.05 -2.60 40.30
C ALA A 31 -20.54 -3.54 41.42
N THR A 32 -20.32 -4.81 41.08
CA THR A 32 -19.72 -5.81 42.00
C THR A 32 -18.21 -5.91 41.84
N ASP A 33 -17.70 -5.58 40.65
CA ASP A 33 -16.31 -5.74 40.20
C ASP A 33 -15.86 -4.50 39.41
N SER A 34 -14.56 -4.22 39.29
CA SER A 34 -14.02 -3.03 38.61
C SER A 34 -14.39 -2.98 37.11
N ALA A 35 -14.37 -1.79 36.50
CA ALA A 35 -14.58 -1.63 35.05
C ALA A 35 -13.55 -2.46 34.26
N ASP A 36 -12.28 -2.43 34.67
CA ASP A 36 -11.20 -3.26 34.12
C ASP A 36 -11.51 -4.75 34.20
N GLN A 37 -12.00 -5.24 35.36
CA GLN A 37 -12.40 -6.63 35.53
C GLN A 37 -13.48 -7.01 34.51
N LEU A 38 -14.54 -6.22 34.40
CA LEU A 38 -15.65 -6.52 33.50
C LEU A 38 -15.27 -6.42 32.02
N ILE A 39 -14.45 -5.44 31.63
CA ILE A 39 -13.91 -5.32 30.27
C ILE A 39 -13.04 -6.55 29.96
N ALA A 40 -12.13 -6.91 30.88
CA ALA A 40 -11.24 -8.04 30.71
C ALA A 40 -12.01 -9.35 30.61
N GLU A 41 -12.97 -9.59 31.50
CA GLU A 41 -13.88 -10.75 31.45
C GLU A 41 -14.68 -10.80 30.15
N THR A 42 -15.19 -9.68 29.67
CA THR A 42 -16.02 -9.67 28.46
C THR A 42 -15.21 -9.96 27.21
N ILE A 43 -14.03 -9.34 27.07
CA ILE A 43 -13.11 -9.64 25.97
C ILE A 43 -12.60 -11.08 26.08
N TRP A 44 -12.32 -11.56 27.29
CA TRP A 44 -11.95 -12.95 27.54
C TRP A 44 -13.09 -13.93 27.23
N SER A 45 -14.35 -13.55 27.47
CA SER A 45 -15.54 -14.39 27.19
C SER A 45 -15.82 -14.59 25.70
N LEU A 46 -15.15 -13.82 24.81
CA LEU A 46 -15.10 -14.17 23.38
C LEU A 46 -14.54 -15.59 23.18
N VAL A 47 -13.79 -16.07 24.18
CA VAL A 47 -13.16 -17.38 24.28
C VAL A 47 -13.52 -18.05 25.63
N ASP A 48 -14.74 -18.59 25.77
CA ASP A 48 -15.08 -19.46 26.92
C ASP A 48 -14.37 -20.83 26.78
N LEU A 49 -13.36 -21.04 27.61
CA LEU A 49 -12.48 -22.21 27.57
C LEU A 49 -12.97 -23.36 28.49
N GLU A 50 -13.98 -23.15 29.33
CA GLU A 50 -14.30 -24.04 30.47
C GLU A 50 -15.66 -24.73 30.31
N THR A 51 -16.68 -24.03 29.80
CA THR A 51 -18.06 -24.55 29.75
C THR A 51 -18.46 -25.13 28.39
N MET A 52 -17.71 -24.82 27.33
CA MET A 52 -18.04 -25.19 25.95
C MET A 52 -19.42 -24.67 25.45
N GLU A 53 -20.02 -23.70 26.14
CA GLU A 53 -21.32 -23.10 25.77
C GLU A 53 -21.16 -21.68 25.18
N PRO A 54 -22.11 -21.19 24.37
CA PRO A 54 -22.06 -19.83 23.83
C PRO A 54 -22.40 -18.81 24.92
N GLN A 55 -21.44 -17.95 25.29
CA GLN A 55 -21.77 -16.69 25.96
C GLN A 55 -22.04 -15.61 24.91
N ASN A 56 -23.05 -14.78 25.15
CA ASN A 56 -23.36 -13.65 24.29
C ASN A 56 -22.49 -12.44 24.72
N PRO A 57 -21.40 -12.11 24.00
CA PRO A 57 -20.50 -11.04 24.41
C PRO A 57 -21.17 -9.66 24.35
N GLN A 58 -22.24 -9.51 23.57
CA GLN A 58 -23.09 -8.32 23.60
C GLN A 58 -23.76 -8.19 24.97
N ALA A 59 -24.34 -9.27 25.50
CA ALA A 59 -25.02 -9.26 26.80
C ALA A 59 -24.05 -8.94 27.95
N ALA A 60 -22.81 -9.42 27.88
CA ALA A 60 -21.77 -9.10 28.85
C ALA A 60 -21.34 -7.61 28.80
N PHE A 61 -21.18 -7.03 27.60
CA PHE A 61 -20.93 -5.59 27.49
C PHE A 61 -22.13 -4.73 27.88
N GLU A 62 -23.38 -5.15 27.60
CA GLU A 62 -24.56 -4.45 28.11
C GLU A 62 -24.63 -4.50 29.64
N ASN A 63 -24.08 -5.54 30.29
CA ASN A 63 -23.93 -5.57 31.75
C ASN A 63 -22.87 -4.56 32.21
N ALA A 64 -21.70 -4.53 31.56
CA ALA A 64 -20.64 -3.59 31.88
C ALA A 64 -21.08 -2.13 31.71
N VAL A 65 -21.79 -1.81 30.62
CA VAL A 65 -22.36 -0.47 30.34
C VAL A 65 -23.37 -0.08 31.42
N ARG A 66 -24.19 -1.01 31.90
CA ARG A 66 -25.16 -0.72 32.98
C ARG A 66 -24.49 -0.59 34.34
N ALA A 67 -23.40 -1.31 34.59
CA ALA A 67 -22.62 -1.17 35.82
C ALA A 67 -21.79 0.12 35.83
N TYR A 68 -21.31 0.56 34.66
CA TYR A 68 -20.40 1.69 34.47
C TYR A 68 -20.85 2.60 33.32
N PRO A 69 -22.02 3.26 33.41
CA PRO A 69 -22.54 4.10 32.33
C PRO A 69 -21.70 5.35 32.07
N GLU A 70 -20.86 5.75 33.02
CA GLU A 70 -19.97 6.92 32.94
C GLU A 70 -18.52 6.57 32.58
N SER A 71 -18.19 5.29 32.32
CA SER A 71 -16.84 4.90 31.93
C SER A 71 -16.63 5.03 30.41
N ALA A 72 -15.69 5.89 30.04
CA ALA A 72 -15.27 6.07 28.66
C ALA A 72 -14.60 4.80 28.10
N GLU A 73 -13.86 4.05 28.92
CA GLU A 73 -13.21 2.79 28.54
C GLU A 73 -14.24 1.71 28.19
N VAL A 74 -15.30 1.59 28.99
CA VAL A 74 -16.40 0.66 28.72
C VAL A 74 -17.13 1.03 27.42
N ALA A 75 -17.38 2.32 27.20
CA ALA A 75 -17.97 2.81 25.95
C ALA A 75 -17.07 2.55 24.73
N TYR A 76 -15.76 2.77 24.87
CA TYR A 76 -14.76 2.52 23.84
C TYR A 76 -14.69 1.03 23.46
N TRP A 77 -14.58 0.12 24.43
CA TRP A 77 -14.49 -1.32 24.17
C TRP A 77 -15.79 -1.90 23.60
N ARG A 78 -16.95 -1.35 24.00
CA ARG A 78 -18.23 -1.66 23.36
C ARG A 78 -18.23 -1.30 21.87
N GLY A 79 -17.75 -0.11 21.50
CA GLY A 79 -17.65 0.31 20.10
C GLY A 79 -16.71 -0.58 19.30
N ARG A 80 -15.58 -0.95 19.88
CA ARG A 80 -14.60 -1.86 19.27
C ARG A 80 -15.16 -3.25 19.01
N LEU A 81 -15.89 -3.82 19.95
CA LEU A 81 -16.49 -5.14 19.73
C LEU A 81 -17.73 -5.06 18.80
N GLY A 82 -18.48 -3.97 18.84
CA GLY A 82 -19.58 -3.73 17.90
C GLY A 82 -19.12 -3.73 16.43
N ALA A 83 -17.93 -3.19 16.15
CA ALA A 83 -17.34 -3.26 14.82
C ALA A 83 -16.99 -4.71 14.41
N TYR A 84 -16.48 -5.51 15.36
CA TYR A 84 -16.21 -6.94 15.14
C TYR A 84 -17.49 -7.75 14.86
N THR A 85 -18.57 -7.49 15.60
CA THR A 85 -19.85 -8.20 15.40
C THR A 85 -20.55 -7.80 14.10
N ALA A 86 -20.35 -6.57 13.62
CA ALA A 86 -20.90 -6.10 12.34
C ALA A 86 -20.24 -6.73 11.10
N ASP A 87 -18.97 -7.14 11.20
CA ASP A 87 -18.19 -7.78 10.12
C ASP A 87 -17.94 -9.28 10.37
N ARG A 88 -18.72 -9.84 11.31
CA ARG A 88 -18.58 -11.18 11.88
C ARG A 88 -18.49 -12.26 10.81
N ASP A 89 -19.33 -12.23 9.77
CA ASP A 89 -19.37 -13.28 8.75
C ASP A 89 -18.12 -13.35 7.87
N ARG A 90 -17.54 -12.19 7.52
CA ARG A 90 -16.31 -12.11 6.73
C ARG A 90 -15.13 -12.59 7.57
N ILE A 91 -15.04 -12.05 8.78
CA ILE A 91 -13.97 -12.35 9.75
C ILE A 91 -13.98 -13.84 10.12
N THR A 92 -15.14 -14.38 10.49
CA THR A 92 -15.37 -15.80 10.82
C THR A 92 -14.87 -16.73 9.72
N ARG A 93 -15.14 -16.40 8.44
CA ARG A 93 -14.67 -17.20 7.29
C ARG A 93 -13.14 -17.21 7.17
N GLN A 94 -12.50 -16.04 7.25
CA GLN A 94 -11.05 -15.90 7.13
C GLN A 94 -10.29 -16.57 8.28
N ILE A 95 -10.85 -16.48 9.49
CA ILE A 95 -10.34 -17.15 10.67
C ILE A 95 -10.39 -18.67 10.49
N SER A 96 -11.54 -19.20 10.10
CA SER A 96 -11.71 -20.64 9.91
C SER A 96 -10.70 -21.20 8.90
N GLU A 97 -10.43 -20.48 7.81
CA GLU A 97 -9.45 -20.88 6.81
C GLU A 97 -8.01 -20.86 7.35
N THR A 98 -7.66 -19.85 8.15
CA THR A 98 -6.32 -19.69 8.74
C THR A 98 -6.06 -20.75 9.81
N LEU A 99 -7.03 -20.96 10.70
CA LEU A 99 -6.96 -21.96 11.75
C LEU A 99 -6.97 -23.39 11.22
N LYS A 100 -7.67 -23.64 10.11
CA LYS A 100 -7.60 -24.92 9.40
C LYS A 100 -6.20 -25.19 8.85
N LYS A 101 -5.54 -24.19 8.26
CA LYS A 101 -4.15 -24.31 7.80
C LYS A 101 -3.16 -24.54 8.93
N LEU A 102 -3.34 -23.86 10.07
CA LEU A 102 -2.55 -24.07 11.29
C LEU A 102 -2.79 -25.47 11.90
N ALA A 103 -3.99 -26.02 11.76
CA ALA A 103 -4.36 -27.34 12.29
C ALA A 103 -3.80 -28.54 11.51
N GLU A 104 -3.44 -28.35 10.24
CA GLU A 104 -2.88 -29.38 9.36
C GLU A 104 -1.38 -29.58 9.67
N SER A 105 -0.89 -30.84 9.74
CA SER A 105 0.56 -31.07 9.90
C SER A 105 1.27 -30.78 8.59
N GLN A 106 2.29 -29.93 8.62
CA GLN A 106 3.08 -29.60 7.43
C GLN A 106 4.24 -30.58 7.27
N ALA A 107 4.74 -30.77 6.04
CA ALA A 107 5.78 -31.75 5.72
C ALA A 107 7.07 -31.56 6.56
N ASP A 108 7.40 -30.33 6.95
CA ASP A 108 8.58 -29.97 7.74
C ASP A 108 8.48 -30.31 9.25
N ASP A 109 7.33 -30.79 9.74
CA ASP A 109 7.12 -31.13 11.16
C ASP A 109 7.95 -32.31 11.67
N SER A 110 8.46 -33.10 10.73
CA SER A 110 9.35 -34.22 11.03
C SER A 110 10.78 -33.78 11.38
N GLU A 111 11.15 -32.52 11.08
CA GLU A 111 12.48 -31.95 11.30
C GLU A 111 12.61 -31.15 12.61
N ILE A 112 11.51 -30.95 13.36
CA ILE A 112 11.56 -30.28 14.66
C ILE A 112 12.32 -31.17 15.66
N ALA A 113 13.61 -30.86 15.84
CA ALA A 113 14.53 -31.60 16.70
C ALA A 113 14.31 -31.34 18.20
N ASP A 114 13.70 -30.22 18.56
CA ASP A 114 13.39 -29.84 19.95
C ASP A 114 12.07 -30.50 20.42
N PRO A 115 12.11 -31.40 21.43
CA PRO A 115 10.94 -32.07 21.98
C PRO A 115 9.91 -31.13 22.63
N ASP A 116 10.35 -30.00 23.19
CA ASP A 116 9.47 -29.04 23.86
C ASP A 116 8.79 -28.12 22.84
N LEU A 117 9.49 -27.73 21.77
CA LEU A 117 8.89 -27.05 20.62
C LEU A 117 7.87 -27.94 19.90
N LYS A 118 8.17 -29.24 19.74
CA LYS A 118 7.26 -30.24 19.16
C LYS A 118 6.03 -30.51 20.03
N ARG A 119 6.14 -30.34 21.36
CA ARG A 119 4.99 -30.40 22.28
C ARG A 119 4.13 -29.13 22.13
N LYS A 120 4.75 -27.94 22.18
CA LYS A 120 4.07 -26.63 22.01
C LYS A 120 3.37 -26.50 20.66
N MET A 121 3.98 -26.96 19.57
CA MET A 121 3.35 -26.98 18.25
C MET A 121 2.14 -27.90 18.20
N ARG A 122 2.19 -29.08 18.84
CA ARG A 122 1.00 -29.93 18.96
C ARG A 122 -0.14 -29.22 19.70
N SER A 123 0.16 -28.46 20.75
CA SER A 123 -0.81 -27.64 21.47
C SER A 123 -1.40 -26.55 20.61
N VAL A 124 -0.57 -25.79 19.89
CA VAL A 124 -1.02 -24.71 19.00
C VAL A 124 -1.87 -25.26 17.86
N ARG A 125 -1.53 -26.41 17.28
CA ARG A 125 -2.33 -27.05 16.21
C ARG A 125 -3.65 -27.61 16.72
N SER A 126 -3.62 -28.25 17.89
CA SER A 126 -4.83 -28.73 18.56
C SER A 126 -5.76 -27.56 18.89
N TYR A 127 -5.20 -26.46 19.42
CA TYR A 127 -5.89 -25.22 19.72
C TYR A 127 -6.48 -24.57 18.46
N ALA A 128 -5.69 -24.45 17.39
CA ALA A 128 -6.13 -23.89 16.12
C ALA A 128 -7.25 -24.72 15.49
N LYS A 129 -7.12 -26.06 15.48
CA LYS A 129 -8.16 -26.97 14.97
C LYS A 129 -9.48 -26.78 15.70
N VAL A 130 -9.43 -26.78 17.02
CA VAL A 130 -10.60 -26.66 17.90
C VAL A 130 -11.27 -25.30 17.73
N ILE A 131 -10.51 -24.21 17.63
CA ILE A 131 -11.09 -22.87 17.42
C ILE A 131 -11.67 -22.75 16.00
N GLY A 132 -10.99 -23.28 14.98
CA GLY A 132 -11.45 -23.23 13.59
C GLY A 132 -12.77 -23.97 13.35
N GLU A 133 -12.89 -25.20 13.87
CA GLU A 133 -14.13 -25.99 13.78
C GLU A 133 -15.31 -25.31 14.50
N ARG A 134 -15.03 -24.56 15.59
CA ARG A 134 -16.04 -23.88 16.42
C ARG A 134 -16.50 -22.54 15.87
N ILE A 135 -15.61 -21.78 15.27
CA ILE A 135 -15.93 -20.55 14.55
C ILE A 135 -16.83 -20.87 13.34
N GLN A 136 -16.56 -22.00 12.66
CA GLN A 136 -17.42 -22.52 11.60
C GLN A 136 -18.82 -22.94 12.10
N GLN A 137 -18.93 -23.55 13.29
CA GLN A 137 -20.23 -23.88 13.90
C GLN A 137 -21.01 -22.63 14.33
N ARG A 138 -20.36 -21.63 14.94
CA ARG A 138 -20.96 -20.34 15.32
C ARG A 138 -21.53 -19.55 14.13
N ALA A 139 -20.96 -19.70 12.94
CA ALA A 139 -21.45 -19.09 11.71
C ALA A 139 -22.79 -19.70 11.24
N ASN A 140 -23.05 -20.96 11.59
CA ASN A 140 -24.19 -21.72 11.13
C ASN A 140 -25.40 -21.64 12.09
N ASP A 141 -25.19 -21.24 13.34
CA ASP A 141 -26.20 -21.32 14.41
C ASP A 141 -26.95 -20.00 14.74
N ASP A 142 -26.46 -18.83 14.32
CA ASP A 142 -27.08 -17.53 14.67
C ASP A 142 -27.91 -16.93 13.52
N SER A 143 -29.23 -16.91 13.72
CA SER A 143 -30.17 -16.08 12.96
C SER A 143 -31.04 -15.28 13.94
N ASN A 144 -30.48 -14.23 14.58
CA ASN A 144 -31.28 -13.18 15.20
C ASN A 144 -30.41 -11.96 15.55
N ALA A 145 -30.70 -10.86 14.89
CA ALA A 145 -30.17 -9.53 15.20
C ALA A 145 -31.10 -8.85 16.20
N ASP A 146 -30.56 -8.41 17.34
CA ASP A 146 -31.17 -7.38 18.17
C ASP A 146 -30.16 -6.22 18.31
N ILE A 147 -30.68 -5.04 17.97
CA ILE A 147 -30.10 -3.68 17.88
C ILE A 147 -28.65 -3.53 18.36
N VAL A 148 -27.71 -3.60 17.41
CA VAL A 148 -26.33 -3.14 17.59
C VAL A 148 -26.34 -1.61 17.52
N ARG A 149 -25.99 -0.92 18.62
CA ARG A 149 -25.65 0.52 18.54
C ARG A 149 -24.47 0.67 17.59
N SER A 150 -24.47 1.70 16.75
CA SER A 150 -23.38 1.84 15.77
C SER A 150 -22.04 2.00 16.51
N PRO A 151 -20.93 1.42 16.01
CA PRO A 151 -19.61 1.61 16.61
C PRO A 151 -19.26 3.09 16.81
N GLU A 152 -19.69 3.92 15.85
CA GLU A 152 -19.56 5.37 15.87
C GLU A 152 -20.27 6.01 17.08
N GLU A 153 -21.52 5.65 17.36
CA GLU A 153 -22.25 6.14 18.54
C GLU A 153 -21.52 5.79 19.84
N CYS A 154 -20.89 4.62 19.91
CA CYS A 154 -20.15 4.19 21.08
C CYS A 154 -18.87 5.02 21.27
N PHE A 155 -18.15 5.33 20.20
CA PHE A 155 -16.97 6.19 20.26
C PHE A 155 -17.31 7.65 20.54
N LEU A 156 -18.41 8.18 19.98
CA LEU A 156 -18.95 9.50 20.33
C LEU A 156 -19.31 9.59 21.81
N ASN A 157 -19.88 8.52 22.38
CA ASN A 157 -20.13 8.43 23.82
C ASN A 157 -18.83 8.35 24.63
N ALA A 158 -17.83 7.61 24.16
CA ALA A 158 -16.54 7.52 24.85
C ALA A 158 -15.86 8.90 24.94
N VAL A 159 -15.81 9.66 23.85
CA VAL A 159 -15.20 11.01 23.85
C VAL A 159 -16.02 12.06 24.59
N SER A 160 -17.33 11.88 24.73
CA SER A 160 -18.17 12.78 25.53
C SER A 160 -17.98 12.56 27.03
N LEU A 161 -17.72 11.31 27.43
CA LEU A 161 -17.40 10.92 28.80
C LEU A 161 -15.96 11.27 29.18
N ASP A 162 -15.00 11.02 28.28
CA ASP A 162 -13.60 11.40 28.44
C ASP A 162 -13.03 11.97 27.13
N PRO A 163 -12.99 13.30 26.98
CA PRO A 163 -12.39 13.94 25.82
C PRO A 163 -10.88 13.68 25.71
N SER A 164 -10.19 13.25 26.77
CA SER A 164 -8.74 12.95 26.73
C SER A 164 -8.42 11.56 26.20
N LEU A 165 -9.44 10.73 25.94
CA LEU A 165 -9.28 9.38 25.41
C LEU A 165 -8.93 9.41 23.92
N ILE A 166 -7.65 9.65 23.60
CA ILE A 166 -7.13 9.77 22.22
C ILE A 166 -7.49 8.58 21.34
N ALA A 167 -7.47 7.36 21.89
CA ALA A 167 -7.83 6.16 21.15
C ALA A 167 -9.26 6.23 20.58
N ALA A 168 -10.22 6.86 21.28
CA ALA A 168 -11.58 7.01 20.80
C ALA A 168 -11.67 8.01 19.64
N TRP A 169 -10.97 9.15 19.72
CA TRP A 169 -10.86 10.11 18.62
C TRP A 169 -10.25 9.50 17.35
N ALA A 170 -9.16 8.74 17.51
CA ALA A 170 -8.52 8.05 16.38
C ALA A 170 -9.41 6.99 15.72
N ARG A 171 -10.38 6.42 16.45
CA ARG A 171 -11.38 5.50 15.88
C ARG A 171 -12.49 6.24 15.13
N LEU A 172 -12.92 7.40 15.63
CA LEU A 172 -13.89 8.26 14.92
C LEU A 172 -13.35 8.79 13.58
N ALA A 173 -12.03 8.89 13.41
CA ALA A 173 -11.41 9.21 12.13
C ALA A 173 -11.78 8.23 10.99
N ALA A 174 -12.26 7.02 11.32
CA ALA A 174 -12.70 6.01 10.35
C ALA A 174 -14.20 6.08 10.06
N SER A 175 -14.92 7.06 10.61
CA SER A 175 -16.32 7.32 10.34
C SER A 175 -16.57 7.46 8.83
N THR A 176 -17.73 6.97 8.39
CA THR A 176 -18.22 7.21 7.02
C THR A 176 -18.76 8.62 6.84
N ASP A 177 -19.05 9.33 7.95
CA ASP A 177 -19.40 10.73 7.95
C ASP A 177 -18.12 11.58 7.96
N LEU A 178 -17.94 12.35 6.88
CA LEU A 178 -16.74 13.18 6.69
C LEU A 178 -16.60 14.27 7.75
N GLU A 179 -17.71 14.86 8.21
CA GLU A 179 -17.69 15.91 9.22
C GLU A 179 -17.25 15.34 10.56
N ILE A 180 -17.77 14.17 10.95
CA ILE A 180 -17.36 13.46 12.17
C ILE A 180 -15.89 13.06 12.08
N ALA A 181 -15.47 12.47 10.96
CA ALA A 181 -14.09 12.02 10.79
C ALA A 181 -13.09 13.19 10.87
N VAL A 182 -13.34 14.30 10.17
CA VAL A 182 -12.46 15.48 10.18
C VAL A 182 -12.44 16.15 11.55
N ALA A 183 -13.60 16.34 12.19
CA ALA A 183 -13.67 16.93 13.52
C ALA A 183 -12.91 16.10 14.57
N ALA A 184 -13.02 14.77 14.49
CA ALA A 184 -12.29 13.87 15.38
C ALA A 184 -10.78 13.92 15.15
N ILE A 185 -10.36 14.04 13.90
CA ILE A 185 -8.94 14.18 13.53
C ILE A 185 -8.37 15.51 14.05
N ASP A 186 -9.10 16.60 13.89
CA ASP A 186 -8.67 17.92 14.38
C ASP A 186 -8.59 17.93 15.92
N ALA A 187 -9.57 17.32 16.60
CA ALA A 187 -9.54 17.15 18.06
C ALA A 187 -8.38 16.25 18.54
N TRP A 188 -8.04 15.20 17.78
CA TRP A 188 -6.87 14.38 18.04
C TRP A 188 -5.58 15.20 17.89
N ALA A 189 -5.45 15.95 16.79
CA ALA A 189 -4.29 16.80 16.53
C ALA A 189 -4.08 17.90 17.58
N GLU A 190 -5.15 18.49 18.12
CA GLU A 190 -5.07 19.50 19.18
C GLU A 190 -4.54 18.93 20.50
N GLN A 191 -4.88 17.68 20.81
CA GLN A 191 -4.48 17.04 22.06
C GLN A 191 -3.10 16.40 21.99
N GLU A 192 -2.69 15.96 20.79
CA GLU A 192 -1.35 15.45 20.52
C GLU A 192 -0.65 16.33 19.48
N PRO A 193 -0.29 17.59 19.83
CA PRO A 193 0.24 18.57 18.87
C PRO A 193 1.54 18.14 18.21
N ASP A 194 2.32 17.27 18.87
CA ASP A 194 3.59 16.76 18.38
C ASP A 194 3.44 15.47 17.55
N ASN A 195 2.23 14.90 17.40
CA ASN A 195 1.97 13.66 16.68
C ASN A 195 1.57 13.90 15.22
N ALA A 196 2.26 13.22 14.30
CA ALA A 196 2.04 13.29 12.86
C ALA A 196 0.82 12.48 12.38
N LEU A 197 0.45 11.40 13.09
CA LEU A 197 -0.59 10.46 12.65
C LEU A 197 -1.97 11.09 12.39
N PRO A 198 -2.50 12.03 13.20
CA PRO A 198 -3.78 12.69 12.90
C PRO A 198 -3.77 13.34 11.51
N PHE A 199 -2.67 14.00 11.14
CA PHE A 199 -2.56 14.67 9.84
C PHE A 199 -2.51 13.67 8.68
N TYR A 200 -1.83 12.54 8.85
CA TYR A 200 -1.85 11.47 7.86
C TYR A 200 -3.24 10.82 7.74
N ALA A 201 -3.97 10.69 8.86
CA ALA A 201 -5.36 10.28 8.86
C ALA A 201 -6.23 11.26 8.06
N LYS A 202 -6.01 12.57 8.23
CA LYS A 202 -6.71 13.63 7.48
C LYS A 202 -6.51 13.48 5.98
N ALA A 203 -5.26 13.31 5.55
CA ALA A 203 -4.93 13.10 4.14
C ALA A 203 -5.66 11.89 3.54
N ILE A 204 -5.73 10.78 4.28
CA ILE A 204 -6.43 9.56 3.85
C ILE A 204 -7.94 9.78 3.77
N VAL A 205 -8.55 10.45 4.76
CA VAL A 205 -9.99 10.75 4.76
C VAL A 205 -10.37 11.66 3.59
N LEU A 206 -9.63 12.75 3.41
CA LEU A 206 -9.84 13.70 2.31
C LEU A 206 -9.71 13.00 0.95
N MET A 207 -8.73 12.11 0.80
CA MET A 207 -8.56 11.33 -0.43
C MET A 207 -9.75 10.40 -0.70
N ARG A 208 -10.32 9.75 0.33
CA ARG A 208 -11.47 8.84 0.16
C ARG A 208 -12.73 9.57 -0.32
N THR A 209 -12.89 10.82 0.06
CA THR A 209 -14.07 11.64 -0.27
C THR A 209 -13.86 12.57 -1.46
N GLY A 210 -12.61 12.68 -1.94
CA GLY A 210 -12.24 13.49 -3.10
C GLY A 210 -12.84 12.96 -4.40
N ASN A 211 -13.11 13.86 -5.33
CA ASN A 211 -13.61 13.50 -6.65
C ASN A 211 -12.48 12.79 -7.43
N GLN A 212 -12.71 11.54 -7.87
CA GLN A 212 -11.69 10.72 -8.55
C GLN A 212 -11.20 11.31 -9.89
N SER A 213 -11.82 12.38 -10.38
CA SER A 213 -11.47 13.05 -11.63
C SER A 213 -10.38 14.13 -11.50
N ASP A 214 -10.10 14.65 -10.30
CA ASP A 214 -9.11 15.71 -10.10
C ASP A 214 -7.73 15.15 -9.74
N PRO A 215 -6.63 15.78 -10.19
CA PRO A 215 -5.25 15.38 -9.89
C PRO A 215 -4.90 15.68 -8.43
N LEU A 216 -5.47 14.90 -7.50
CA LEU A 216 -5.28 14.95 -6.05
C LEU A 216 -5.56 16.32 -5.38
N ASP A 217 -6.52 16.36 -4.47
CA ASP A 217 -6.86 17.57 -3.71
C ASP A 217 -5.64 18.13 -2.97
N LEU A 218 -5.37 19.43 -3.12
CA LEU A 218 -4.28 20.13 -2.46
C LEU A 218 -4.34 19.98 -0.93
N ALA A 219 -5.54 19.90 -0.35
CA ALA A 219 -5.73 19.71 1.09
C ALA A 219 -5.15 18.38 1.58
N VAL A 220 -5.09 17.35 0.74
CA VAL A 220 -4.42 16.08 1.05
C VAL A 220 -2.92 16.32 1.27
N ILE A 221 -2.29 17.07 0.37
CA ILE A 221 -0.85 17.34 0.44
C ILE A 221 -0.50 18.27 1.59
N GLU A 222 -1.32 19.30 1.83
CA GLU A 222 -1.13 20.19 2.97
C GLU A 222 -1.22 19.43 4.30
N ALA A 223 -2.13 18.47 4.42
CA ALA A 223 -2.20 17.60 5.59
C ALA A 223 -0.93 16.74 5.74
N LEU A 224 -0.41 16.13 4.67
CA LEU A 224 0.85 15.38 4.72
C LEU A 224 2.04 16.27 5.15
N GLU A 225 2.15 17.47 4.57
CA GLU A 225 3.19 18.43 4.91
C GLU A 225 3.10 18.90 6.36
N GLU A 226 1.90 19.08 6.89
CA GLU A 226 1.71 19.46 8.30
C GLU A 226 2.10 18.32 9.25
N GLY A 227 1.73 17.08 8.93
CA GLY A 227 2.19 15.90 9.67
C GLY A 227 3.71 15.73 9.65
N ASN A 228 4.35 16.02 8.51
CA ASN A 228 5.81 15.95 8.37
C ASN A 228 6.57 17.01 9.19
N LYS A 229 5.90 18.02 9.75
CA LYS A 229 6.54 19.00 10.66
C LYS A 229 6.56 18.53 12.11
N ARG A 230 5.88 17.43 12.44
CA ARG A 230 5.71 16.92 13.80
C ARG A 230 6.88 16.03 14.20
N SER A 231 7.27 16.08 15.48
CA SER A 231 8.44 15.33 15.97
C SER A 231 8.16 13.86 16.25
N ASP A 232 6.89 13.50 16.45
CA ASP A 232 6.47 12.15 16.79
C ASP A 232 5.50 11.59 15.75
N CYS A 233 5.51 10.27 15.60
CA CYS A 233 4.51 9.52 14.84
C CYS A 233 4.15 8.31 15.71
N ARG A 234 3.08 8.42 16.50
CA ARG A 234 2.76 7.42 17.55
C ARG A 234 1.32 7.00 17.46
N VAL A 235 1.09 5.69 17.36
CA VAL A 235 -0.25 5.11 17.42
C VAL A 235 -0.81 5.33 18.82
N PRO A 236 -2.06 5.82 18.97
CA PRO A 236 -2.69 6.00 20.27
C PRO A 236 -2.67 4.73 21.11
N GLU A 237 -2.44 4.88 22.40
CA GLU A 237 -2.55 3.75 23.33
C GLU A 237 -4.03 3.47 23.61
N GLU A 238 -4.43 2.21 23.41
CA GLU A 238 -5.77 1.78 23.74
C GLU A 238 -5.91 1.61 25.26
N PRO A 239 -7.09 1.90 25.85
CA PRO A 239 -7.34 1.80 27.29
C PRO A 239 -7.48 0.33 27.71
N TRP A 240 -6.39 -0.43 27.64
CA TRP A 240 -6.37 -1.84 28.02
C TRP A 240 -6.60 -2.01 29.52
N PRO A 241 -7.40 -2.99 29.95
CA PRO A 241 -7.52 -3.36 31.36
C PRO A 241 -6.17 -3.70 31.99
N VAL A 242 -5.88 -3.07 33.13
CA VAL A 242 -4.64 -3.29 33.89
C VAL A 242 -4.89 -3.87 35.28
N ASP A 243 -6.10 -3.71 35.83
CA ASP A 243 -6.49 -4.24 37.14
C ASP A 243 -7.64 -5.25 37.06
N PHE A 244 -7.28 -6.52 36.84
CA PHE A 244 -8.22 -7.64 36.82
C PHE A 244 -7.62 -8.92 37.44
N ARG A 245 -8.49 -9.88 37.74
CA ARG A 245 -8.22 -11.15 38.44
C ARG A 245 -8.75 -12.33 37.62
N LEU A 246 -8.31 -12.42 36.38
CA LEU A 246 -8.60 -13.57 35.53
C LEU A 246 -7.63 -14.70 35.84
N SER A 247 -8.10 -15.93 35.72
CA SER A 247 -7.27 -17.13 35.82
C SER A 247 -7.57 -18.04 34.64
N PHE A 248 -6.59 -18.86 34.27
CA PHE A 248 -6.84 -19.92 33.31
C PHE A 248 -7.88 -20.91 33.85
N PRO A 249 -8.69 -21.51 32.96
CA PRO A 249 -9.60 -22.58 33.33
C PRO A 249 -8.91 -23.70 34.10
N GLN A 250 -9.67 -24.37 34.97
CA GLN A 250 -9.20 -25.56 35.70
C GLN A 250 -9.00 -26.76 34.77
N SER A 251 -9.71 -26.78 33.64
CA SER A 251 -9.64 -27.83 32.64
C SER A 251 -9.08 -27.29 31.33
N LEU A 252 -7.82 -27.60 31.05
CA LEU A 252 -7.14 -27.30 29.80
C LEU A 252 -6.68 -28.60 29.12
N PRO A 253 -6.43 -28.58 27.80
CA PRO A 253 -5.81 -29.70 27.09
C PRO A 253 -4.51 -30.17 27.77
N GLU A 254 -4.18 -31.46 27.63
CA GLU A 254 -3.10 -32.12 28.36
C GLU A 254 -1.73 -31.43 28.19
N ASP A 255 -1.54 -30.76 27.07
CA ASP A 255 -0.34 -30.02 26.70
C ASP A 255 -0.29 -28.57 27.23
N ALA A 256 -1.37 -28.09 27.87
CA ALA A 256 -1.49 -26.81 28.55
C ALA A 256 -1.92 -26.95 30.03
N ALA A 257 -1.96 -28.19 30.56
CA ALA A 257 -2.41 -28.49 31.91
C ALA A 257 -1.61 -27.75 33.01
N GLU A 258 -0.37 -27.37 32.74
CA GLU A 258 0.46 -26.59 33.66
C GLU A 258 -0.03 -25.15 33.89
N LEU A 259 -0.87 -24.62 33.00
CA LEU A 259 -1.45 -23.29 33.14
C LEU A 259 -2.76 -23.30 33.93
N ALA A 260 -3.37 -24.48 34.12
CA ALA A 260 -4.70 -24.61 34.70
C ALA A 260 -4.79 -23.93 36.09
N GLY A 261 -5.80 -23.07 36.26
CA GLY A 261 -6.06 -22.34 37.49
C GLY A 261 -5.02 -21.27 37.86
N LYS A 262 -3.99 -21.03 37.04
CA LYS A 262 -3.00 -19.97 37.29
C LYS A 262 -3.57 -18.59 36.94
N PRO A 263 -3.19 -17.52 37.67
CA PRO A 263 -3.62 -16.17 37.35
C PRO A 263 -3.02 -15.72 36.01
N ILE A 264 -3.81 -14.98 35.24
CA ILE A 264 -3.40 -14.39 33.97
C ILE A 264 -2.89 -12.98 34.26
N SER A 265 -1.63 -12.71 33.91
CA SER A 265 -1.10 -11.34 34.04
C SER A 265 -1.70 -10.40 32.98
N PRO A 266 -1.86 -9.09 33.26
CA PRO A 266 -2.33 -8.10 32.29
C PRO A 266 -1.55 -8.11 30.96
N TYR A 267 -0.23 -8.26 31.05
CA TYR A 267 0.63 -8.37 29.88
C TYR A 267 0.32 -9.62 29.04
N MET A 268 0.26 -10.78 29.68
CA MET A 268 -0.04 -12.05 28.99
C MET A 268 -1.43 -12.04 28.36
N TRP A 269 -2.43 -11.54 29.08
CA TRP A 269 -3.79 -11.39 28.59
C TRP A 269 -3.83 -10.47 27.37
N ARG A 270 -3.24 -9.28 27.47
CA ARG A 270 -3.15 -8.33 26.36
C ARG A 270 -2.47 -8.95 25.14
N SER A 271 -1.33 -9.63 25.31
CA SER A 271 -0.63 -10.29 24.20
C SER A 271 -1.46 -11.42 23.57
N MET A 272 -2.17 -12.22 24.38
CA MET A 272 -3.07 -13.26 23.85
C MET A 272 -4.22 -12.67 23.05
N ILE A 273 -4.80 -11.57 23.54
CA ILE A 273 -5.90 -10.87 22.92
C ILE A 273 -5.45 -10.12 21.65
N GLU A 274 -4.35 -9.38 21.69
CA GLU A 274 -3.74 -8.72 20.53
C GLU A 274 -3.37 -9.73 19.44
N ASN A 275 -2.78 -10.87 19.81
CA ASN A 275 -2.46 -11.94 18.87
C ASN A 275 -3.71 -12.60 18.29
N LEU A 276 -4.69 -12.90 19.13
CA LEU A 276 -5.99 -13.41 18.67
C LEU A 276 -6.54 -12.43 17.64
N PHE A 277 -6.72 -11.16 18.00
CA PHE A 277 -7.30 -10.16 17.13
C PHE A 277 -6.50 -9.86 15.85
N SER A 278 -5.16 -9.94 15.90
CA SER A 278 -4.28 -9.86 14.74
C SER A 278 -4.51 -11.05 13.79
N GLN A 279 -4.53 -12.27 14.32
CA GLN A 279 -4.84 -13.48 13.54
C GLN A 279 -6.29 -13.49 13.01
N LEU A 280 -7.21 -12.86 13.75
CA LEU A 280 -8.60 -12.76 13.34
C LEU A 280 -8.83 -11.71 12.25
N LEU A 281 -7.83 -10.90 11.87
CA LEU A 281 -7.99 -9.65 11.09
C LEU A 281 -9.10 -8.74 11.65
N ALA A 282 -9.55 -9.03 12.87
CA ALA A 282 -10.68 -8.41 13.55
C ALA A 282 -10.30 -7.06 14.12
N ILE A 283 -9.00 -6.90 14.39
CA ILE A 283 -8.36 -5.65 14.78
C ILE A 283 -7.06 -5.51 14.00
N ASP A 284 -7.08 -5.81 12.69
CA ASP A 284 -6.12 -5.14 11.85
C ASP A 284 -6.69 -3.75 11.55
N GLY A 285 -6.20 -2.76 12.30
CA GLY A 285 -6.14 -1.37 11.85
C GLY A 285 -7.43 -0.72 11.39
N GLY A 286 -8.54 -0.79 12.13
CA GLY A 286 -9.61 0.23 12.08
C GLY A 286 -9.11 1.64 12.50
N THR A 287 -7.84 1.92 12.30
CA THR A 287 -7.21 3.22 12.31
C THR A 287 -7.23 3.69 10.88
N THR A 288 -7.71 4.90 10.66
CA THR A 288 -7.71 5.54 9.34
C THR A 288 -6.35 5.46 8.64
N VAL A 289 -5.26 5.47 9.43
CA VAL A 289 -3.90 5.19 8.98
C VAL A 289 -3.63 3.68 9.08
N SER A 290 -3.59 3.01 7.92
CA SER A 290 -3.23 1.61 7.76
C SER A 290 -2.21 1.45 6.62
N GLU A 291 -1.49 0.33 6.57
CA GLU A 291 -0.55 0.04 5.46
C GLU A 291 -1.26 0.12 4.11
N SER A 292 -2.44 -0.50 3.99
CA SER A 292 -3.23 -0.50 2.76
C SER A 292 -3.67 0.91 2.34
N SER A 293 -4.06 1.75 3.30
CA SER A 293 -4.48 3.14 3.03
C SER A 293 -3.31 4.01 2.58
N LEU A 294 -2.14 3.87 3.22
CA LEU A 294 -0.92 4.59 2.86
C LEU A 294 -0.36 4.15 1.51
N ARG A 295 -0.37 2.84 1.24
CA ARG A 295 -0.03 2.29 -0.08
C ARG A 295 -0.97 2.84 -1.15
N GLY A 296 -2.28 2.89 -0.86
CA GLY A 296 -3.28 3.49 -1.73
C GLY A 296 -2.95 4.95 -2.04
N LEU A 297 -2.68 5.75 -1.00
CA LEU A 297 -2.30 7.16 -1.13
C LEU A 297 -1.04 7.36 -1.98
N GLY A 298 0.02 6.60 -1.72
CA GLY A 298 1.26 6.67 -2.52
C GLY A 298 1.04 6.30 -3.98
N SER A 299 0.24 5.26 -4.25
CA SER A 299 -0.12 4.86 -5.61
C SER A 299 -0.92 5.95 -6.33
N VAL A 300 -1.89 6.60 -5.67
CA VAL A 300 -2.67 7.71 -6.26
C VAL A 300 -1.75 8.88 -6.60
N ILE A 301 -0.86 9.27 -5.67
CA ILE A 301 0.13 10.35 -5.92
C ILE A 301 0.99 10.02 -7.15
N LEU A 302 1.51 8.79 -7.24
CA LEU A 302 2.29 8.35 -8.40
C LEU A 302 1.48 8.33 -9.69
N GLN A 303 0.23 7.88 -9.64
CA GLN A 303 -0.65 7.79 -10.81
C GLN A 303 -0.93 9.19 -11.38
N HIS A 304 -1.17 10.19 -10.53
CA HIS A 304 -1.48 11.57 -10.94
C HIS A 304 -0.25 12.47 -11.13
N SER A 305 0.95 12.03 -10.72
CA SER A 305 2.24 12.73 -10.87
C SER A 305 2.41 13.42 -12.24
N HIS A 306 2.05 12.73 -13.32
CA HIS A 306 2.19 13.22 -14.69
C HIS A 306 1.25 14.38 -15.09
N GLN A 307 0.16 14.59 -14.34
CA GLN A 307 -0.84 15.64 -14.58
C GLN A 307 -0.43 16.97 -13.94
N LEU A 308 0.47 16.91 -12.96
CA LEU A 308 0.93 18.05 -12.17
C LEU A 308 2.01 18.85 -12.92
N SER A 309 2.22 20.11 -12.54
CA SER A 309 3.45 20.83 -12.93
C SER A 309 4.67 20.15 -12.29
N PRO A 310 5.90 20.31 -12.83
CA PRO A 310 7.08 19.68 -12.24
C PRO A 310 7.29 20.05 -10.77
N GLN A 311 6.98 21.29 -10.40
CA GLN A 311 7.10 21.79 -9.02
C GLN A 311 6.08 21.13 -8.09
N GLU A 312 4.82 21.00 -8.53
CA GLU A 312 3.77 20.32 -7.78
C GLU A 312 4.07 18.83 -7.63
N ASP A 313 4.52 18.17 -8.70
CA ASP A 313 4.92 16.77 -8.70
C ASP A 313 5.99 16.50 -7.62
N VAL A 314 7.09 17.28 -7.66
CA VAL A 314 8.15 17.17 -6.64
C VAL A 314 7.64 17.47 -5.24
N ARG A 315 6.78 18.49 -5.06
CA ARG A 315 6.19 18.78 -3.75
C ARG A 315 5.38 17.59 -3.22
N TYR A 316 4.51 17.03 -4.04
CA TYR A 316 3.58 15.97 -3.63
C TYR A 316 4.33 14.67 -3.31
N LEU A 317 5.28 14.30 -4.16
CA LEU A 317 6.15 13.15 -3.94
C LEU A 317 6.97 13.31 -2.65
N ARG A 318 7.57 14.49 -2.42
CA ARG A 318 8.33 14.77 -1.19
C ARG A 318 7.47 14.68 0.06
N ALA A 319 6.24 15.23 0.01
CA ALA A 319 5.30 15.13 1.11
C ALA A 319 5.02 13.67 1.48
N PHE A 320 4.82 12.79 0.49
CA PHE A 320 4.62 11.36 0.75
C PHE A 320 5.88 10.64 1.26
N VAL A 321 7.07 10.96 0.74
CA VAL A 321 8.32 10.39 1.29
C VAL A 321 8.49 10.75 2.76
N GLY A 322 8.15 11.99 3.15
CA GLY A 322 8.17 12.41 4.55
C GLY A 322 7.31 11.53 5.46
N VAL A 323 6.11 11.15 5.01
CA VAL A 323 5.24 10.18 5.72
C VAL A 323 5.97 8.86 5.92
N GLY A 324 6.59 8.36 4.86
CA GLY A 324 7.41 7.16 4.88
C GLY A 324 8.48 7.21 5.96
N LEU A 325 9.31 8.25 5.94
CA LEU A 325 10.41 8.45 6.89
C LEU A 325 9.91 8.57 8.33
N HIS A 326 8.87 9.35 8.58
CA HIS A 326 8.25 9.44 9.91
C HIS A 326 7.73 8.10 10.42
N LEU A 327 7.20 7.25 9.53
CA LEU A 327 6.74 5.92 9.90
C LEU A 327 7.91 4.94 10.14
N ILE A 328 9.02 5.05 9.40
CA ILE A 328 10.26 4.30 9.70
C ILE A 328 10.78 4.67 11.08
N ASP A 329 10.72 5.96 11.39
CA ASP A 329 11.15 6.54 12.66
C ASP A 329 10.09 6.38 13.78
N SER A 330 8.97 5.68 13.50
CA SER A 330 7.88 5.41 14.44
C SER A 330 8.04 4.08 15.16
N ASN A 331 7.42 3.95 16.33
CA ASN A 331 7.58 2.77 17.20
C ASN A 331 6.58 1.62 16.93
N ARG A 332 5.73 1.67 15.89
CA ARG A 332 4.70 0.62 15.67
C ARG A 332 4.38 0.33 14.19
N LEU A 333 4.64 -0.91 13.77
CA LEU A 333 3.83 -1.83 12.94
C LEU A 333 3.05 -1.31 11.70
N ILE A 334 3.47 -0.23 11.02
CA ILE A 334 2.88 0.20 9.73
C ILE A 334 3.95 0.24 8.62
N PHE A 335 4.95 -0.65 8.72
CA PHE A 335 6.23 -0.43 8.04
C PHE A 335 6.42 -1.25 6.76
N GLY A 336 5.94 -2.50 6.70
CA GLY A 336 6.28 -3.45 5.64
C GLY A 336 5.93 -3.00 4.22
N GLY A 337 4.64 -2.72 3.95
CA GLY A 337 4.19 -2.32 2.62
C GLY A 337 4.25 -0.82 2.32
N THR A 338 4.23 0.05 3.33
CA THR A 338 4.43 1.50 3.14
C THR A 338 5.85 1.77 2.64
N ALA A 339 6.87 1.07 3.15
CA ALA A 339 8.25 1.23 2.70
C ALA A 339 8.42 0.94 1.19
N ALA A 340 7.74 -0.08 0.66
CA ALA A 340 7.78 -0.37 -0.78
C ALA A 340 7.12 0.74 -1.63
N ALA A 341 6.06 1.39 -1.11
CA ALA A 341 5.46 2.55 -1.79
C ALA A 341 6.41 3.77 -1.76
N VAL A 342 7.08 4.00 -0.63
CA VAL A 342 8.07 5.08 -0.45
C VAL A 342 9.28 4.88 -1.36
N GLU A 343 9.77 3.65 -1.51
CA GLU A 343 10.85 3.30 -2.45
C GLU A 343 10.50 3.70 -3.89
N ARG A 344 9.28 3.39 -4.35
CA ARG A 344 8.82 3.78 -5.70
C ARG A 344 8.77 5.30 -5.88
N VAL A 345 8.31 6.02 -4.86
CA VAL A 345 8.27 7.49 -4.87
C VAL A 345 9.69 8.09 -4.83
N LEU A 346 10.61 7.48 -4.10
CA LEU A 346 12.03 7.89 -4.09
C LEU A 346 12.70 7.66 -5.44
N HIS A 347 12.45 6.51 -6.10
CA HIS A 347 12.90 6.26 -7.47
C HIS A 347 12.38 7.32 -8.44
N ARG A 348 11.10 7.70 -8.30
CA ARG A 348 10.49 8.75 -9.11
C ARG A 348 11.19 10.10 -8.90
N LEU A 349 11.42 10.52 -7.66
CA LEU A 349 12.14 11.75 -7.33
C LEU A 349 13.58 11.74 -7.86
N GLU A 350 14.28 10.62 -7.71
CA GLU A 350 15.64 10.42 -8.24
C GLU A 350 15.66 10.60 -9.76
N ASN A 351 14.72 9.96 -10.48
CA ASN A 351 14.59 10.10 -11.93
C ASN A 351 14.36 11.56 -12.34
N ILE A 352 13.51 12.30 -11.62
CA ILE A 352 13.29 13.73 -11.89
C ILE A 352 14.60 14.49 -11.68
N ALA A 353 15.31 14.27 -10.57
CA ALA A 353 16.57 14.96 -10.26
C ALA A 353 17.64 14.69 -11.33
N VAL A 354 17.81 13.43 -11.73
CA VAL A 354 18.74 13.02 -12.82
C VAL A 354 18.39 13.72 -14.12
N VAL A 355 17.11 13.72 -14.52
CA VAL A 355 16.66 14.40 -15.75
C VAL A 355 16.93 15.91 -15.71
N GLN A 356 16.80 16.53 -14.54
CA GLN A 356 17.15 17.95 -14.34
C GLN A 356 18.67 18.20 -14.24
N GLY A 357 19.49 17.14 -14.10
CA GLY A 357 20.92 17.24 -13.84
C GLY A 357 21.30 17.61 -12.42
N ASP A 358 20.35 17.49 -11.48
CA ASP A 358 20.53 17.78 -10.07
C ASP A 358 21.08 16.55 -9.34
N PHE A 359 22.31 16.18 -9.70
CA PHE A 359 22.93 14.94 -9.22
C PHE A 359 23.25 14.95 -7.73
N GLN A 360 23.41 16.14 -7.13
CA GLN A 360 23.59 16.25 -5.69
C GLN A 360 22.35 15.73 -4.97
N HIS A 361 21.17 16.27 -5.30
CA HIS A 361 19.93 15.82 -4.66
C HIS A 361 19.52 14.41 -5.11
N ALA A 362 19.92 13.97 -6.32
CA ALA A 362 19.76 12.57 -6.74
C ALA A 362 20.54 11.59 -5.84
N ASP A 363 21.79 11.92 -5.46
CA ASP A 363 22.57 11.11 -4.53
C ASP A 363 21.94 11.08 -3.13
N GLU A 364 21.45 12.22 -2.66
CA GLU A 364 20.75 12.32 -1.37
C GLU A 364 19.49 11.46 -1.35
N LEU A 365 18.67 11.48 -2.42
CA LEU A 365 17.50 10.61 -2.58
C LEU A 365 17.88 9.13 -2.62
N SER A 366 18.94 8.77 -3.34
CA SER A 366 19.47 7.40 -3.38
C SER A 366 19.95 6.92 -2.01
N ASN A 367 20.53 7.82 -1.19
CA ASN A 367 20.94 7.48 0.17
C ASN A 367 19.74 7.27 1.12
N ILE A 368 18.68 8.07 0.96
CA ILE A 368 17.42 7.88 1.68
C ILE A 368 16.80 6.52 1.29
N GLU A 369 16.75 6.21 0.00
CA GLU A 369 16.23 4.92 -0.51
C GLU A 369 17.00 3.73 0.08
N LYS A 370 18.33 3.76 0.06
CA LYS A 370 19.15 2.71 0.68
C LYS A 370 18.88 2.57 2.17
N HIS A 371 18.66 3.68 2.88
CA HIS A 371 18.31 3.64 4.29
C HIS A 371 16.94 2.97 4.51
N VAL A 372 15.90 3.42 3.79
CA VAL A 372 14.55 2.84 3.83
C VAL A 372 14.63 1.33 3.58
N ARG A 373 15.29 0.92 2.49
CA ARG A 373 15.44 -0.49 2.12
C ARG A 373 16.23 -1.29 3.16
N SER A 374 17.28 -0.71 3.74
CA SER A 374 18.07 -1.36 4.79
C SER A 374 17.23 -1.63 6.04
N VAL A 375 16.47 -0.65 6.52
CA VAL A 375 15.62 -0.83 7.71
C VAL A 375 14.50 -1.81 7.40
N GLN A 376 13.87 -1.69 6.22
CA GLN A 376 12.84 -2.61 5.75
C GLN A 376 13.34 -4.06 5.72
N ARG A 377 14.55 -4.28 5.18
CA ARG A 377 15.16 -5.62 5.12
C ARG A 377 15.45 -6.17 6.52
N GLN A 378 16.02 -5.37 7.42
CA GLN A 378 16.25 -5.81 8.82
C GLN A 378 14.95 -6.19 9.52
N VAL A 379 13.89 -5.41 9.35
CA VAL A 379 12.57 -5.69 9.92
C VAL A 379 11.95 -6.95 9.30
N PHE A 380 12.03 -7.12 7.97
CA PHE A 380 11.53 -8.33 7.32
C PHE A 380 12.34 -9.58 7.68
N ASP A 381 13.65 -9.46 7.85
CA ASP A 381 14.49 -10.57 8.27
C ASP A 381 14.14 -10.98 9.71
N GLU A 382 13.80 -10.05 10.60
CA GLU A 382 13.24 -10.35 11.93
C GLU A 382 11.90 -11.09 11.82
N TYR A 383 10.98 -10.60 10.99
CA TYR A 383 9.71 -11.27 10.75
C TYR A 383 9.86 -12.65 10.07
N ARG A 384 10.90 -12.86 9.26
CA ARG A 384 11.18 -14.14 8.58
C ARG A 384 11.92 -15.13 9.49
N ALA A 385 12.78 -14.63 10.38
CA ALA A 385 13.50 -15.41 11.38
C ALA A 385 12.57 -15.92 12.48
N ALA A 386 11.37 -15.35 12.59
CA ALA A 386 10.31 -15.87 13.44
C ALA A 386 9.99 -17.33 13.08
N GLU A 387 10.40 -18.26 13.93
CA GLU A 387 9.96 -19.65 13.82
C GLU A 387 8.46 -19.74 14.12
N MET A 388 7.76 -20.66 13.45
CA MET A 388 6.38 -20.98 13.79
C MET A 388 6.30 -21.41 15.27
N GLY A 389 5.74 -20.54 16.12
CA GLY A 389 5.63 -20.78 17.58
C GLY A 389 6.34 -19.77 18.47
N GLU A 390 7.08 -18.81 17.92
CA GLU A 390 7.57 -17.66 18.71
C GLU A 390 6.44 -16.69 19.07
N ASP A 391 6.56 -16.01 20.21
CA ASP A 391 5.63 -14.96 20.68
C ASP A 391 5.43 -13.92 19.56
N PRO A 392 4.24 -13.80 18.96
CA PRO A 392 4.01 -12.87 17.85
C PRO A 392 4.29 -11.42 18.24
N GLY A 393 4.10 -11.05 19.52
CA GLY A 393 4.46 -9.74 20.03
C GLY A 393 5.96 -9.53 20.19
N ARG A 394 6.79 -10.58 20.20
CA ARG A 394 8.26 -10.46 20.24
C ARG A 394 8.77 -9.86 18.94
N ASN A 395 8.32 -10.36 17.80
CA ASN A 395 8.79 -9.88 16.49
C ASN A 395 8.43 -8.41 16.31
N ASP A 396 7.25 -7.99 16.75
CA ASP A 396 6.88 -6.57 16.74
C ASP A 396 7.76 -5.74 17.67
N ARG A 397 8.09 -6.24 18.86
CA ARG A 397 9.02 -5.55 19.78
C ARG A 397 10.43 -5.46 19.21
N GLU A 398 10.94 -6.51 18.57
CA GLU A 398 12.25 -6.52 17.93
C GLU A 398 12.26 -5.65 16.66
N ALA A 399 11.21 -5.70 15.83
CA ALA A 399 11.02 -4.79 14.70
C ALA A 399 10.98 -3.33 15.16
N THR A 400 10.24 -3.01 16.22
CA THR A 400 10.22 -1.68 16.84
C THR A 400 11.62 -1.28 17.34
N LYS A 401 12.38 -2.19 17.94
CA LYS A 401 13.76 -1.90 18.37
C LYS A 401 14.68 -1.63 17.17
N ILE A 402 14.55 -2.40 16.09
CA ILE A 402 15.30 -2.17 14.84
C ILE A 402 14.98 -0.78 14.29
N MET A 403 13.70 -0.42 14.19
CA MET A 403 13.25 0.89 13.73
C MET A 403 13.80 2.01 14.62
N ALA A 404 13.64 1.90 15.94
CA ALA A 404 14.14 2.87 16.91
C ALA A 404 15.68 3.02 16.88
N ALA A 405 16.42 1.92 16.70
CA ALA A 405 17.88 1.94 16.61
C ALA A 405 18.39 2.55 15.29
N ASN A 406 17.59 2.48 14.22
CA ASN A 406 17.92 3.02 12.92
C ASN A 406 17.37 4.44 12.70
N ARG A 407 16.70 5.03 13.68
CA ARG A 407 16.10 6.36 13.59
C ARG A 407 17.11 7.39 13.11
N LYS A 408 16.80 8.08 12.02
CA LYS A 408 17.66 9.13 11.45
C LYS A 408 16.81 10.30 10.98
N GLU A 409 17.19 11.51 11.41
CA GLU A 409 16.62 12.74 10.86
C GLU A 409 17.08 12.93 9.41
N LEU A 410 16.37 12.30 8.48
CA LEU A 410 16.57 12.46 7.04
C LEU A 410 15.59 13.50 6.51
N THR A 411 16.12 14.55 5.88
CA THR A 411 15.30 15.53 5.18
C THR A 411 15.21 15.15 3.70
N VAL A 412 14.00 15.14 3.15
CA VAL A 412 13.80 14.88 1.71
C VAL A 412 14.22 16.12 0.91
N PRO A 413 15.25 16.06 0.06
CA PRO A 413 15.76 17.23 -0.64
C PRO A 413 14.76 17.79 -1.66
N SER A 414 14.88 19.10 -1.95
CA SER A 414 14.23 19.71 -3.11
C SER A 414 14.94 19.33 -4.41
N ILE A 415 14.33 19.61 -5.56
CA ILE A 415 14.97 19.45 -6.87
C ILE A 415 15.07 20.80 -7.56
N GLN A 416 16.25 21.13 -8.06
CA GLN A 416 16.49 22.30 -8.90
C GLN A 416 16.12 21.98 -10.34
N PHE A 417 15.25 22.80 -10.93
CA PHE A 417 14.83 22.62 -12.32
C PHE A 417 15.74 23.42 -13.27
N ALA A 418 16.34 22.72 -14.25
CA ALA A 418 17.10 23.35 -15.31
C ALA A 418 16.16 23.89 -16.42
N ARG A 419 16.61 24.92 -17.14
CA ARG A 419 15.76 25.69 -18.09
C ARG A 419 15.67 25.15 -19.52
N SER A 420 16.34 24.06 -19.90
CA SER A 420 16.29 23.58 -21.29
C SER A 420 16.25 22.07 -21.41
N ALA A 421 15.28 21.56 -22.18
CA ALA A 421 15.29 20.20 -22.71
C ALA A 421 16.06 20.22 -24.03
N GLU A 422 17.26 19.66 -24.06
CA GLU A 422 17.92 19.31 -25.32
C GLU A 422 17.18 18.13 -25.97
N PRO A 423 17.23 18.00 -27.32
CA PRO A 423 16.65 16.86 -28.01
C PRO A 423 17.24 15.53 -27.54
N ILE A 424 16.37 14.52 -27.38
CA ILE A 424 16.75 13.20 -26.86
C ILE A 424 17.60 12.43 -27.90
N MET A 425 18.79 11.97 -27.56
CA MET A 425 19.53 11.01 -28.38
C MET A 425 19.23 9.60 -27.88
N VAL A 426 19.01 8.61 -28.73
CA VAL A 426 18.78 7.19 -28.39
C VAL A 426 19.81 6.36 -29.14
N ILE A 427 20.55 5.50 -28.44
CA ILE A 427 21.68 4.74 -28.98
C ILE A 427 21.53 3.27 -28.57
N SER A 428 21.94 2.36 -29.46
CA SER A 428 21.81 0.91 -29.29
C SER A 428 22.63 0.29 -28.17
N ASP A 429 23.62 1.03 -27.63
CA ASP A 429 24.52 0.55 -26.59
C ASP A 429 24.62 1.56 -25.43
N ALA A 430 24.59 1.06 -24.20
CA ALA A 430 24.69 1.87 -22.99
C ALA A 430 26.06 2.56 -22.86
N ASP A 431 27.10 1.94 -23.41
CA ASP A 431 28.46 2.49 -23.45
C ASP A 431 28.64 3.52 -24.58
N GLU A 432 27.82 3.45 -25.64
CA GLU A 432 27.81 4.41 -26.74
C GLU A 432 26.83 5.58 -26.53
N ALA A 433 25.88 5.45 -25.58
CA ALA A 433 24.85 6.45 -25.30
C ALA A 433 25.39 7.84 -24.89
N GLY A 434 26.65 7.93 -24.47
CA GLY A 434 27.25 9.16 -23.96
C GLY A 434 26.54 9.69 -22.71
N GLU A 435 26.81 10.95 -22.35
CA GLU A 435 26.33 11.53 -21.08
C GLU A 435 24.82 11.85 -21.07
N ASN A 436 24.16 12.04 -22.23
CA ASN A 436 22.75 12.50 -22.31
C ASN A 436 21.88 11.64 -23.27
N GLY A 437 22.27 10.40 -23.55
CA GLY A 437 21.56 9.50 -24.47
C GLY A 437 20.66 8.47 -23.79
N TRP A 438 19.66 7.99 -24.51
CA TRP A 438 18.76 6.92 -24.09
C TRP A 438 19.28 5.58 -24.59
N VAL A 439 19.19 4.58 -23.73
CA VAL A 439 19.65 3.23 -24.02
C VAL A 439 18.49 2.45 -24.64
N LEU A 440 18.68 1.98 -25.87
CA LEU A 440 17.77 1.01 -26.48
C LEU A 440 17.97 -0.37 -25.82
N MET A 441 16.92 -0.88 -25.19
CA MET A 441 16.92 -2.20 -24.57
C MET A 441 16.28 -3.21 -25.52
N ASN A 442 17.09 -4.10 -26.10
CA ASN A 442 16.62 -5.15 -26.99
C ASN A 442 16.03 -6.30 -26.16
N LEU A 443 14.71 -6.41 -26.13
CA LEU A 443 14.02 -7.41 -25.30
C LEU A 443 13.99 -8.79 -25.97
N CYS A 444 13.98 -9.84 -25.16
CA CYS A 444 13.67 -11.20 -25.59
C CYS A 444 13.01 -11.97 -24.44
N LEU A 445 12.09 -12.87 -24.76
CA LEU A 445 11.43 -13.74 -23.78
C LEU A 445 12.21 -15.06 -23.66
N SER A 446 12.55 -15.48 -22.44
CA SER A 446 13.15 -16.80 -22.18
C SER A 446 12.12 -17.93 -22.28
N ASP A 447 12.59 -19.19 -22.28
CA ASP A 447 11.69 -20.37 -22.34
C ASP A 447 10.74 -20.46 -21.13
N ASP A 448 11.22 -20.03 -19.95
CA ASP A 448 10.47 -19.91 -18.70
C ASP A 448 9.66 -18.60 -18.57
N ARG A 449 9.58 -17.80 -19.65
CA ARG A 449 8.76 -16.59 -19.79
C ARG A 449 9.25 -15.36 -19.03
N ASP A 450 10.53 -15.28 -18.68
CA ASP A 450 11.13 -14.06 -18.15
C ASP A 450 11.53 -13.09 -19.26
N VAL A 451 11.35 -11.79 -19.00
CA VAL A 451 11.76 -10.72 -19.92
C VAL A 451 13.23 -10.37 -19.72
N MET A 452 14.02 -10.72 -20.73
CA MET A 452 15.46 -10.54 -20.76
C MET A 452 15.87 -9.42 -21.72
N VAL A 453 16.97 -8.76 -21.43
CA VAL A 453 17.61 -7.73 -22.25
C VAL A 453 18.84 -8.34 -22.90
N ARG A 454 18.79 -8.43 -24.22
CA ARG A 454 19.84 -8.95 -25.07
C ARG A 454 20.96 -7.91 -25.26
N PRO A 455 22.23 -8.31 -25.12
CA PRO A 455 23.35 -7.45 -25.50
C PRO A 455 23.29 -7.06 -27.00
N SER A 456 23.61 -5.81 -27.30
CA SER A 456 23.58 -5.19 -28.65
C SER A 456 24.29 -6.02 -29.73
N HIS A 457 25.36 -6.73 -29.38
CA HIS A 457 26.19 -7.52 -30.30
C HIS A 457 25.81 -9.00 -30.43
N HIS A 458 24.84 -9.49 -29.65
CA HIS A 458 24.47 -10.90 -29.64
C HIS A 458 23.27 -11.16 -30.55
N GLN A 459 23.31 -12.26 -31.29
CA GLN A 459 22.11 -12.82 -31.91
C GLN A 459 21.33 -13.63 -30.86
N PRO A 460 19.99 -13.67 -30.94
CA PRO A 460 19.20 -14.49 -30.04
C PRO A 460 19.54 -15.98 -30.27
N PRO A 461 19.82 -16.75 -29.20
CA PRO A 461 20.08 -18.18 -29.33
C PRO A 461 18.84 -18.91 -29.88
N ASP A 462 19.08 -19.98 -30.63
CA ASP A 462 18.04 -20.86 -31.18
C ASP A 462 18.41 -22.33 -30.89
N PRO A 463 17.64 -23.06 -30.05
CA PRO A 463 16.45 -22.59 -29.33
C PRO A 463 16.80 -21.56 -28.23
N ILE A 464 15.82 -20.72 -27.87
CA ILE A 464 15.96 -19.81 -26.73
C ILE A 464 15.93 -20.63 -25.44
N PRO A 465 16.96 -20.55 -24.58
CA PRO A 465 16.98 -21.30 -23.32
C PRO A 465 16.25 -20.54 -22.19
N ASP A 466 16.24 -21.14 -21.00
CA ASP A 466 15.73 -20.51 -19.77
C ASP A 466 16.53 -19.26 -19.34
N ALA A 467 15.98 -18.49 -18.40
CA ALA A 467 16.55 -17.23 -17.94
C ALA A 467 17.94 -17.38 -17.31
N ASP A 468 18.19 -18.49 -16.61
CA ASP A 468 19.49 -18.79 -15.98
C ASP A 468 20.57 -19.02 -17.05
N ALA A 469 20.29 -19.84 -18.05
CA ALA A 469 21.21 -20.07 -19.17
C ALA A 469 21.43 -18.82 -20.02
N LEU A 470 20.39 -17.98 -20.22
CA LEU A 470 20.55 -16.68 -20.87
C LEU A 470 21.45 -15.75 -20.04
N SER A 471 21.34 -15.78 -18.71
CA SER A 471 22.18 -14.99 -17.81
C SER A 471 23.67 -15.39 -17.93
N ASP A 472 23.96 -16.69 -18.05
CA ASP A 472 25.31 -17.21 -18.32
C ASP A 472 25.88 -16.72 -19.67
N LEU A 473 25.02 -16.43 -20.63
CA LEU A 473 25.36 -15.84 -21.93
C LEU A 473 25.46 -14.31 -21.89
N GLY A 474 25.34 -13.69 -20.72
CA GLY A 474 25.45 -12.25 -20.53
C GLY A 474 24.16 -11.47 -20.82
N TYR A 475 23.01 -12.14 -20.89
CA TYR A 475 21.71 -11.47 -20.87
C TYR A 475 21.40 -11.01 -19.45
N HIS A 476 20.54 -10.02 -19.33
CA HIS A 476 20.12 -9.49 -18.03
C HIS A 476 18.61 -9.42 -17.96
N THR A 477 18.01 -9.67 -16.80
CA THR A 477 16.59 -9.38 -16.63
C THR A 477 16.33 -7.88 -16.87
N LEU A 478 15.11 -7.52 -17.26
CA LEU A 478 14.73 -6.11 -17.45
C LEU A 478 15.03 -5.25 -16.21
N ASP A 479 14.72 -5.75 -15.01
CA ASP A 479 15.07 -5.14 -13.73
C ASP A 479 16.58 -4.84 -13.63
N GLN A 480 17.42 -5.85 -13.89
CA GLN A 480 18.88 -5.71 -13.82
C GLN A 480 19.40 -4.66 -14.80
N ALA A 481 18.87 -4.64 -16.02
CA ALA A 481 19.26 -3.67 -17.05
C ALA A 481 18.88 -2.23 -16.65
N ILE A 482 17.66 -2.00 -16.16
CA ILE A 482 17.22 -0.68 -15.68
C ILE A 482 18.08 -0.22 -14.50
N ASN A 483 18.33 -1.10 -13.52
CA ASN A 483 19.15 -0.76 -12.36
C ASN A 483 20.59 -0.38 -12.75
N ARG A 484 21.15 -0.97 -13.82
CA ARG A 484 22.46 -0.58 -14.36
C ARG A 484 22.45 0.81 -14.95
N VAL A 485 21.43 1.17 -15.74
CA VAL A 485 21.30 2.52 -16.29
C VAL A 485 21.20 3.55 -15.17
N ARG A 486 20.36 3.30 -14.16
CA ARG A 486 20.22 4.19 -13.00
C ARG A 486 21.54 4.33 -12.22
N LYS A 487 22.24 3.23 -11.99
CA LYS A 487 23.56 3.24 -11.34
C LYS A 487 24.59 4.03 -12.15
N SER A 488 24.62 3.86 -13.47
CA SER A 488 25.47 4.64 -14.38
C SER A 488 25.17 6.14 -14.25
N ASN A 489 23.89 6.52 -14.29
CA ASN A 489 23.46 7.92 -14.17
C ASN A 489 24.02 8.58 -12.90
N LEU A 490 23.91 7.90 -11.76
CA LEU A 490 24.42 8.45 -10.49
C LEU A 490 25.95 8.48 -10.45
N GLN A 491 26.63 7.41 -10.88
CA GLN A 491 28.09 7.28 -10.77
C GLN A 491 28.85 8.19 -11.76
N ASN A 492 28.37 8.26 -13.00
CA ASN A 492 29.03 8.99 -14.08
C ASN A 492 28.47 10.40 -14.27
N ARG A 493 27.38 10.75 -13.56
CA ARG A 493 26.62 11.99 -13.76
C ARG A 493 26.00 12.07 -15.16
N ASP A 494 25.56 10.91 -15.66
CA ASP A 494 24.84 10.80 -16.93
C ASP A 494 23.34 11.03 -16.73
N ARG A 495 22.65 11.47 -17.80
CA ARG A 495 21.19 11.63 -17.86
C ARG A 495 20.57 10.60 -18.80
N LYS A 496 20.99 9.34 -18.69
CA LYS A 496 20.54 8.30 -19.60
C LYS A 496 19.07 7.94 -19.36
N GLY A 497 18.32 7.88 -20.45
CA GLY A 497 16.98 7.31 -20.47
C GLY A 497 16.96 5.87 -20.96
N ILE A 498 15.77 5.28 -21.05
CA ILE A 498 15.54 3.93 -21.54
C ILE A 498 14.48 3.94 -22.63
N PHE A 499 14.77 3.23 -23.72
CA PHE A 499 13.88 3.06 -24.86
C PHE A 499 13.63 1.56 -25.05
N LEU A 500 12.39 1.15 -24.83
CA LEU A 500 11.94 -0.24 -24.89
C LEU A 500 11.13 -0.45 -26.16
N VAL A 501 11.40 -1.52 -26.89
CA VAL A 501 10.62 -1.90 -28.07
C VAL A 501 9.81 -3.14 -27.73
N VAL A 502 8.50 -3.08 -27.98
CA VAL A 502 7.57 -4.20 -27.85
C VAL A 502 7.24 -4.69 -29.25
N ASP A 503 7.83 -5.83 -29.60
CA ASP A 503 7.68 -6.51 -30.89
C ASP A 503 7.09 -7.93 -30.74
N GLN A 504 6.88 -8.39 -29.51
CA GLN A 504 6.31 -9.70 -29.17
C GLN A 504 5.10 -9.56 -28.26
N PRO A 505 4.08 -10.43 -28.41
CA PRO A 505 2.96 -10.47 -27.47
C PRO A 505 3.46 -10.88 -26.08
N TYR A 506 2.75 -10.45 -25.04
CA TYR A 506 2.96 -10.77 -23.61
C TYR A 506 4.07 -10.01 -22.85
N LEU A 507 4.94 -9.24 -23.52
CA LEU A 507 5.94 -8.41 -22.83
C LEU A 507 5.34 -7.23 -22.05
N GLU A 508 4.10 -6.86 -22.39
CA GLU A 508 3.41 -5.66 -21.94
C GLU A 508 3.30 -5.57 -20.41
N THR A 509 2.97 -6.69 -19.74
CA THR A 509 2.73 -6.70 -18.28
C THR A 509 4.01 -6.51 -17.49
N ASP A 510 5.08 -7.21 -17.86
CA ASP A 510 6.36 -7.13 -17.16
C ASP A 510 7.01 -5.76 -17.38
N ILE A 511 6.93 -5.21 -18.60
CA ILE A 511 7.40 -3.85 -18.89
C ILE A 511 6.66 -2.82 -18.05
N ALA A 512 5.33 -2.92 -17.94
CA ALA A 512 4.53 -2.02 -17.12
C ALA A 512 4.93 -2.12 -15.64
N GLY A 513 5.09 -3.34 -15.13
CA GLY A 513 5.51 -3.61 -13.75
C GLY A 513 6.90 -3.04 -13.44
N GLU A 514 7.89 -3.31 -14.30
CA GLU A 514 9.26 -2.82 -14.12
C GLU A 514 9.33 -1.29 -14.24
N CYS A 515 8.68 -0.69 -15.24
CA CYS A 515 8.64 0.77 -15.36
C CYS A 515 8.01 1.41 -14.11
N PHE A 516 6.88 0.88 -13.65
CA PHE A 516 6.17 1.39 -12.49
C PHE A 516 6.98 1.27 -11.20
N THR A 517 7.58 0.11 -10.94
CA THR A 517 8.38 -0.13 -9.72
C THR A 517 9.67 0.70 -9.69
N LYS A 518 10.22 1.04 -10.87
CA LYS A 518 11.40 1.90 -11.03
C LYS A 518 11.07 3.38 -11.12
N GLY A 519 9.83 3.76 -10.86
CA GLY A 519 9.42 5.17 -10.77
C GLY A 519 9.34 5.87 -12.14
N TYR A 520 9.23 5.11 -13.24
CA TYR A 520 8.85 5.62 -14.55
C TYR A 520 7.33 5.58 -14.66
N VAL A 521 6.67 6.67 -14.27
CA VAL A 521 5.20 6.75 -14.21
C VAL A 521 4.66 7.98 -14.93
N GLY A 522 5.50 8.76 -15.61
CA GLY A 522 5.11 9.99 -16.24
C GLY A 522 5.48 10.13 -17.71
N ARG A 523 4.66 10.88 -18.44
CA ARG A 523 4.95 11.30 -19.82
C ARG A 523 6.15 12.24 -19.92
N ARG A 524 6.76 12.67 -18.81
CA ARG A 524 7.97 13.50 -18.80
C ARG A 524 9.23 12.66 -18.58
N ASP A 525 9.06 11.38 -18.33
CA ASP A 525 10.12 10.54 -17.80
C ASP A 525 11.08 10.13 -18.90
N SER A 526 12.28 9.75 -18.48
CA SER A 526 13.31 9.23 -19.35
C SER A 526 13.06 7.75 -19.70
N CYS A 527 11.80 7.38 -19.94
CA CYS A 527 11.37 6.04 -20.38
C CYS A 527 10.31 6.15 -21.48
N ILE A 528 10.51 5.42 -22.58
CA ILE A 528 9.59 5.30 -23.72
C ILE A 528 9.41 3.82 -23.99
N VAL A 529 8.15 3.41 -24.04
CA VAL A 529 7.77 2.08 -24.53
C VAL A 529 7.20 2.25 -25.93
N ALA A 530 7.88 1.69 -26.91
CA ALA A 530 7.57 1.83 -28.32
C ALA A 530 6.96 0.54 -28.86
N PHE A 531 5.82 0.64 -29.54
CA PHE A 531 5.05 -0.48 -30.05
C PHE A 531 5.05 -0.48 -31.57
N THR A 532 5.25 -1.65 -32.16
CA THR A 532 5.07 -1.86 -33.61
C THR A 532 3.57 -1.92 -33.95
N GLU A 533 2.77 -2.58 -33.11
CA GLU A 533 1.35 -2.79 -33.34
C GLU A 533 0.47 -1.78 -32.58
N ARG A 534 -0.56 -1.26 -33.27
CA ARG A 534 -1.52 -0.30 -32.68
C ARG A 534 -2.34 -0.93 -31.55
N GLU A 535 -2.80 -2.16 -31.77
CA GLU A 535 -3.67 -2.87 -30.83
C GLU A 535 -2.94 -3.14 -29.51
N SER A 536 -1.67 -3.56 -29.55
CA SER A 536 -0.81 -3.71 -28.37
C SER A 536 -0.60 -2.41 -27.61
N LEU A 537 -0.36 -1.28 -28.31
CA LEU A 537 -0.23 0.02 -27.65
C LEU A 537 -1.52 0.41 -26.92
N GLU A 538 -2.66 0.25 -27.58
CA GLU A 538 -3.96 0.59 -27.02
C GLU A 538 -4.32 -0.32 -25.83
N SER A 539 -4.06 -1.62 -25.97
CA SER A 539 -4.17 -2.61 -24.90
C SER A 539 -3.28 -2.25 -23.71
N PHE A 540 -2.01 -1.94 -23.94
CA PHE A 540 -1.08 -1.54 -22.88
C PHE A 540 -1.60 -0.31 -22.11
N ARG A 541 -2.14 0.68 -22.83
CA ARG A 541 -2.72 1.89 -22.23
C ARG A 541 -4.02 1.65 -21.45
N ASP A 542 -4.82 0.68 -21.88
CA ASP A 542 -6.11 0.37 -21.24
C ASP A 542 -5.98 -0.55 -20.05
N ILE A 543 -5.10 -1.55 -20.15
CA ILE A 543 -4.89 -2.57 -19.11
C ILE A 543 -3.96 -2.05 -18.04
N HIS A 544 -2.89 -1.35 -18.43
CA HIS A 544 -1.89 -0.87 -17.50
C HIS A 544 -2.09 0.62 -17.25
N TYR A 545 -2.53 0.94 -16.03
CA TYR A 545 -2.65 2.32 -15.53
C TYR A 545 -1.28 3.02 -15.33
N THR A 546 -0.25 2.60 -16.07
CA THR A 546 1.08 3.21 -16.05
C THR A 546 1.09 4.38 -17.03
N ASN A 547 1.30 5.60 -16.52
CA ASN A 547 1.35 6.81 -17.33
C ASN A 547 2.74 7.03 -17.98
N VAL A 548 3.46 5.92 -18.25
CA VAL A 548 4.72 5.88 -19.00
C VAL A 548 4.52 6.50 -20.37
N ARG A 549 5.55 7.14 -20.94
CA ARG A 549 5.46 7.68 -22.31
C ARG A 549 5.43 6.52 -23.32
N VAL A 550 4.46 6.50 -24.22
CA VAL A 550 4.35 5.45 -25.25
C VAL A 550 4.51 6.01 -26.66
N ALA A 551 5.13 5.23 -27.54
CA ALA A 551 5.35 5.59 -28.93
C ALA A 551 4.82 4.52 -29.87
N GLN A 552 4.28 4.93 -31.03
CA GLN A 552 3.98 4.04 -32.13
C GLN A 552 5.16 4.05 -33.11
N ILE A 553 5.71 2.88 -33.44
CA ILE A 553 6.70 2.70 -34.50
C ILE A 553 5.95 2.53 -35.81
N LEU A 554 6.23 3.39 -36.79
CA LEU A 554 5.69 3.24 -38.14
C LEU A 554 6.63 2.42 -39.01
N SER A 555 6.04 1.68 -39.95
CA SER A 555 6.79 0.89 -40.93
C SER A 555 7.83 1.75 -41.64
N PRO A 556 9.05 1.25 -41.85
CA PRO A 556 10.09 1.99 -42.56
C PRO A 556 9.76 2.24 -44.05
N ASP A 557 8.76 1.54 -44.60
CA ASP A 557 8.41 1.57 -46.01
C ASP A 557 7.26 2.58 -46.27
N GLY A 558 7.58 3.73 -46.88
CA GLY A 558 6.61 4.72 -47.37
C GLY A 558 6.91 6.17 -46.97
N ASP A 559 6.38 7.12 -47.77
CA ASP A 559 6.34 8.54 -47.39
C ASP A 559 5.31 8.74 -46.27
N LEU A 560 5.63 9.55 -45.26
CA LEU A 560 4.68 9.87 -44.19
C LEU A 560 3.60 10.80 -44.74
N ASP A 561 2.42 10.27 -45.03
CA ASP A 561 1.24 11.03 -45.45
C ASP A 561 0.22 11.19 -44.30
N ASN A 562 -0.87 11.92 -44.58
CA ASN A 562 -1.92 12.16 -43.58
C ASN A 562 -2.65 10.87 -43.21
N GLU A 563 -2.80 9.93 -44.13
CA GLU A 563 -3.52 8.68 -43.91
C GLU A 563 -2.76 7.78 -42.92
N GLN A 564 -1.43 7.70 -43.06
CA GLN A 564 -0.57 7.00 -42.11
C GLN A 564 -0.60 7.63 -40.71
N ILE A 565 -0.64 8.97 -40.61
CA ILE A 565 -0.74 9.66 -39.32
C ILE A 565 -2.11 9.43 -38.67
N ASP A 566 -3.19 9.40 -39.46
CA ASP A 566 -4.55 9.13 -38.98
C ASP A 566 -4.74 7.67 -38.52
N MET A 567 -3.94 6.74 -39.06
CA MET A 567 -3.94 5.34 -38.65
C MET A 567 -3.23 5.09 -37.30
N VAL A 568 -2.41 6.03 -36.81
CA VAL A 568 -1.76 5.94 -35.50
C VAL A 568 -2.80 5.91 -34.39
N SER A 569 -2.55 5.13 -33.34
CA SER A 569 -3.33 5.24 -32.12
C SER A 569 -3.46 6.70 -31.62
N PRO A 570 -4.67 7.15 -31.25
CA PRO A 570 -4.83 8.41 -30.53
C PRO A 570 -4.16 8.38 -29.14
N LYS A 571 -3.83 7.20 -28.60
CA LYS A 571 -3.19 7.04 -27.28
C LYS A 571 -1.65 7.09 -27.32
N ALA A 572 -1.05 7.15 -28.51
CA ALA A 572 0.39 7.34 -28.67
C ALA A 572 0.80 8.77 -28.30
N ASP A 573 1.82 8.93 -27.46
CA ASP A 573 2.40 10.25 -27.17
C ASP A 573 3.37 10.71 -28.26
N LEU A 574 4.06 9.75 -28.88
CA LEU A 574 5.13 9.96 -29.85
C LEU A 574 4.98 9.04 -31.06
N LEU A 575 5.57 9.47 -32.17
CA LEU A 575 5.75 8.67 -33.39
C LEU A 575 7.23 8.38 -33.62
N VAL A 576 7.59 7.13 -33.82
CA VAL A 576 8.95 6.73 -34.20
C VAL A 576 8.95 6.46 -35.71
N VAL A 577 9.74 7.22 -36.45
CA VAL A 577 9.72 7.22 -37.93
C VAL A 577 11.12 7.35 -38.51
N PRO A 578 11.42 6.79 -39.70
CA PRO A 578 12.67 7.06 -40.39
C PRO A 578 12.82 8.55 -40.72
N LEU A 579 14.05 9.09 -40.62
CA LEU A 579 14.31 10.48 -41.02
C LEU A 579 13.90 10.76 -42.47
N ALA A 580 14.09 9.77 -43.36
CA ALA A 580 13.71 9.89 -44.77
C ALA A 580 12.22 10.20 -44.93
N SER A 581 11.36 9.62 -44.10
CA SER A 581 9.90 9.81 -44.15
C SER A 581 9.45 11.19 -43.67
N LEU A 582 10.33 12.00 -43.07
CA LEU A 582 10.02 13.38 -42.65
C LEU A 582 10.52 14.45 -43.62
N LEU A 583 11.30 14.06 -44.62
CA LEU A 583 11.98 14.97 -45.53
C LEU A 583 11.42 14.86 -46.94
N ALA A 584 11.19 16.01 -47.58
CA ALA A 584 10.96 16.10 -49.00
C ALA A 584 12.23 15.74 -49.79
N PRO A 585 12.12 15.41 -51.10
CA PRO A 585 13.27 15.05 -51.93
C PRO A 585 14.38 16.12 -52.00
N ASP A 586 14.05 17.38 -51.72
CA ASP A 586 14.98 18.51 -51.65
C ASP A 586 15.67 18.67 -50.28
N GLY A 587 15.36 17.79 -49.33
CA GLY A 587 15.84 17.83 -47.94
C GLY A 587 15.08 18.79 -47.03
N GLY A 588 14.00 19.42 -47.51
CA GLY A 588 13.09 20.22 -46.70
C GLY A 588 12.19 19.35 -45.82
N VAL A 589 11.69 19.89 -44.70
CA VAL A 589 10.73 19.17 -43.84
C VAL A 589 9.35 19.16 -44.49
N LEU A 590 8.72 17.98 -44.57
CA LEU A 590 7.38 17.82 -45.14
C LEU A 590 6.36 18.74 -44.44
N SER A 591 5.43 19.32 -45.21
CA SER A 591 4.40 20.22 -44.69
C SER A 591 3.50 19.53 -43.65
N THR A 592 3.22 18.25 -43.86
CA THR A 592 2.46 17.40 -42.94
C THR A 592 3.07 17.36 -41.53
N VAL A 593 4.41 17.32 -41.44
CA VAL A 593 5.15 17.28 -40.17
C VAL A 593 5.14 18.62 -39.46
N LYS A 594 5.14 19.74 -40.22
CA LYS A 594 5.08 21.09 -39.66
C LYS A 594 3.70 21.45 -39.11
N LEU A 595 2.64 20.90 -39.71
CA LEU A 595 1.25 21.16 -39.34
C LEU A 595 0.71 20.14 -38.32
N SER A 596 1.39 19.01 -38.13
CA SER A 596 0.99 18.00 -37.17
C SER A 596 1.20 18.46 -35.72
N GLU A 597 0.23 18.17 -34.86
CA GLU A 597 0.37 18.31 -33.40
C GLU A 597 1.20 17.16 -32.78
N ARG A 598 1.56 16.15 -33.58
CA ARG A 598 2.35 15.00 -33.12
C ARG A 598 3.81 15.37 -32.90
N ARG A 599 4.43 14.65 -31.97
CA ARG A 599 5.87 14.73 -31.68
C ARG A 599 6.56 13.48 -32.19
N PHE A 600 7.75 13.67 -32.75
CA PHE A 600 8.47 12.65 -33.50
C PHE A 600 9.79 12.27 -32.83
N VAL A 601 10.10 10.98 -32.87
CA VAL A 601 11.43 10.42 -32.65
C VAL A 601 11.92 9.89 -33.99
N VAL A 602 13.04 10.43 -34.49
CA VAL A 602 13.54 10.06 -35.83
C VAL A 602 14.58 8.97 -35.76
N MET A 603 14.46 7.93 -36.59
CA MET A 603 15.46 6.87 -36.66
C MET A 603 16.33 6.97 -37.93
N GLY A 604 17.61 6.60 -37.80
CA GLY A 604 18.51 6.48 -38.94
C GLY A 604 19.96 6.16 -38.55
N ALA A 605 20.79 5.90 -39.56
CA ALA A 605 22.19 5.51 -39.36
C ALA A 605 23.17 6.70 -39.22
N ALA A 606 22.76 7.92 -39.58
CA ALA A 606 23.64 9.09 -39.64
C ALA A 606 23.34 10.09 -38.51
N GLN A 607 24.00 9.92 -37.36
CA GLN A 607 23.82 10.72 -36.15
C GLN A 607 23.86 12.24 -36.41
N GLU A 608 24.90 12.76 -37.08
CA GLU A 608 25.04 14.20 -37.33
C GLU A 608 23.85 14.79 -38.11
N LYS A 609 23.35 14.06 -39.12
CA LYS A 609 22.21 14.49 -39.93
C LYS A 609 20.92 14.51 -39.10
N LEU A 610 20.74 13.51 -38.25
CA LEU A 610 19.57 13.41 -37.38
C LEU A 610 19.57 14.52 -36.30
N MET A 611 20.71 14.80 -35.68
CA MET A 611 20.83 15.88 -34.69
C MET A 611 20.63 17.26 -35.32
N HIS A 612 21.14 17.46 -36.54
CA HIS A 612 20.89 18.69 -37.30
C HIS A 612 19.42 18.86 -37.69
N ALA A 613 18.70 17.76 -37.97
CA ALA A 613 17.27 17.79 -38.20
C ALA A 613 16.51 18.10 -36.89
N ALA A 614 16.83 17.42 -35.79
CA ALA A 614 16.19 17.61 -34.49
C ALA A 614 16.30 19.05 -33.97
N THR A 615 17.45 19.70 -34.18
CA THR A 615 17.65 21.11 -33.80
C THR A 615 16.90 22.11 -34.68
N ARG A 616 16.51 21.73 -35.91
CA ARG A 616 15.81 22.59 -36.86
C ARG A 616 14.30 22.38 -36.88
N VAL A 617 13.83 21.26 -36.38
CA VAL A 617 12.42 20.86 -36.41
C VAL A 617 11.89 20.70 -34.99
N PRO A 618 11.15 21.70 -34.47
CA PRO A 618 10.68 21.68 -33.08
C PRO A 618 9.81 20.48 -32.71
N SER A 619 9.15 19.84 -33.68
CA SER A 619 8.33 18.63 -33.46
C SER A 619 9.16 17.36 -33.31
N ILE A 620 10.45 17.36 -33.68
CA ILE A 620 11.37 16.25 -33.41
C ILE A 620 11.89 16.42 -31.98
N VAL A 621 11.50 15.50 -31.11
CA VAL A 621 11.89 15.49 -29.70
C VAL A 621 12.98 14.49 -29.38
N GLY A 622 13.29 13.59 -30.32
CA GLY A 622 14.41 12.67 -30.17
C GLY A 622 14.89 12.04 -31.46
N VAL A 623 16.02 11.35 -31.37
CA VAL A 623 16.75 10.72 -32.46
C VAL A 623 17.17 9.32 -32.04
N VAL A 624 16.85 8.29 -32.80
CA VAL A 624 17.36 6.92 -32.64
C VAL A 624 18.46 6.66 -33.66
N VAL A 625 19.70 6.58 -33.17
CA VAL A 625 20.84 6.16 -33.98
C VAL A 625 20.95 4.65 -33.87
N SER A 626 20.60 3.96 -34.94
CA SER A 626 20.68 2.50 -34.99
C SER A 626 21.33 2.03 -36.28
N LYS A 627 22.27 1.10 -36.15
CA LYS A 627 22.80 0.29 -37.25
C LYS A 627 21.96 -0.96 -37.51
N LEU A 628 21.01 -1.28 -36.65
CA LEU A 628 20.15 -2.45 -36.81
C LEU A 628 19.35 -2.28 -38.10
N SER A 629 19.48 -3.25 -39.01
CA SER A 629 18.57 -3.36 -40.13
C SER A 629 17.16 -3.46 -39.55
N THR A 630 16.27 -2.60 -40.00
CA THR A 630 14.86 -2.46 -39.63
C THR A 630 14.04 -3.73 -39.85
N ARG A 631 14.32 -4.78 -39.06
CA ARG A 631 13.51 -5.98 -38.94
C ARG A 631 13.45 -6.42 -37.49
#